data_AF-A0A9W9TTI2-F1
#
_entry.id   AF-A0A9W9TTI2-F1
#
_cell.length_a   1.000
_cell.length_b   1.000
_cell.length_c   1.000
_cell.angle_alpha   90.00
_cell.angle_beta   90.00
_cell.angle_gamma   90.00
#
_symmetry.space_group_name_H-M   'P 1'
#
loop_
_entity.id
_entity.type
_entity.pdbx_description
1 polymer ?
#
loop_
_entity_poly.entity_id
_entity_poly.type
_entity_poly.pdbx_seq_one_letter_code
_entity_poly.pdbx_strand_id
1 'polypeptide(L)'
;MSVNFRENSPSIYSRTPDEAKHADPVDLIPLLSLSMPEPNALNHQIAMAHGSTMALEMTRSRLQSSKSQGSMPCSELISQKLRQKIQQGHENDFYRECFQAFHQLIAKSLDATQGLALQYHFNPGKGPWKDPRLIRTIILLQAALDRSREEEEKAEQKWKRQWDIRATHQSAPEWL
;
A
#
# COMPACT_ATOMS: atom_id res chain seq x y z
N MET A 1 -25.71 29.06 -43.71
CA MET A 1 -24.44 28.94 -42.97
C MET A 1 -24.76 28.23 -41.66
N SER A 2 -24.45 26.94 -41.56
CA SER A 2 -24.64 26.16 -40.33
C SER A 2 -23.33 25.47 -40.03
N VAL A 3 -22.74 25.83 -38.89
CA VAL A 3 -21.44 25.36 -38.42
C VAL A 3 -21.64 23.97 -37.80
N ASN A 4 -21.05 22.95 -38.41
CA ASN A 4 -20.95 21.61 -37.84
C ASN A 4 -19.79 21.58 -36.83
N PHE A 5 -20.08 21.65 -35.54
CA PHE A 5 -19.12 21.24 -34.50
C PHE A 5 -19.19 19.71 -34.36
N ARG A 6 -18.24 19.03 -35.00
CA ARG A 6 -18.03 17.59 -34.81
C ARG A 6 -16.94 17.43 -33.75
N GLU A 7 -17.33 17.15 -32.51
CA GLU A 7 -16.42 16.73 -31.46
C GLU A 7 -15.92 15.31 -31.78
N ASN A 8 -14.80 15.24 -32.51
CA ASN A 8 -14.04 14.00 -32.68
C ASN A 8 -13.23 13.74 -31.39
N SER A 9 -13.86 13.12 -30.40
CA SER A 9 -13.11 12.44 -29.33
C SER A 9 -12.71 11.05 -29.84
N PRO A 10 -11.41 10.72 -29.96
CA PRO A 10 -10.99 9.42 -30.44
C PRO A 10 -11.33 8.33 -29.41
N SER A 11 -12.13 7.36 -29.84
CA SER A 11 -12.44 6.14 -29.08
C SER A 11 -11.17 5.31 -28.88
N ILE A 12 -10.95 4.86 -27.64
CA ILE A 12 -9.79 4.06 -27.22
C ILE A 12 -9.81 2.65 -27.87
N TYR A 13 -10.92 2.28 -28.53
CA TYR A 13 -11.09 0.98 -29.18
C TYR A 13 -10.70 0.95 -30.66
N SER A 14 -10.24 2.05 -31.26
CA SER A 14 -9.91 2.11 -32.70
C SER A 14 -8.42 1.89 -33.04
N ARG A 15 -7.65 1.19 -32.19
CA ARG A 15 -6.26 0.86 -32.54
C ARG A 15 -6.20 -0.41 -33.39
N THR A 16 -5.92 -0.23 -34.68
CA THR A 16 -5.45 -1.28 -35.58
C THR A 16 -4.09 -1.81 -35.11
N PRO A 17 -3.84 -3.14 -35.13
CA PRO A 17 -2.61 -3.73 -34.65
C PRO A 17 -1.57 -3.80 -35.77
N ASP A 18 -1.13 -2.66 -36.29
CA ASP A 18 0.02 -2.65 -37.18
C ASP A 18 0.68 -1.27 -37.23
N GLU A 19 1.63 -1.05 -36.32
CA GLU A 19 2.78 -0.16 -36.52
C GLU A 19 3.73 -0.31 -35.32
N ALA A 20 4.51 -1.39 -35.36
CA ALA A 20 5.73 -1.48 -34.59
C ALA A 20 6.88 -0.90 -35.42
N LYS A 21 7.49 0.18 -34.92
CA LYS A 21 8.93 0.53 -34.98
C LYS A 21 9.10 2.05 -35.04
N HIS A 22 9.13 2.69 -33.87
CA HIS A 22 10.12 3.72 -33.54
C HIS A 22 10.15 3.83 -32.02
N ALA A 23 11.08 3.11 -31.41
CA ALA A 23 11.38 3.22 -29.99
C ALA A 23 12.45 4.29 -29.81
N ASP A 24 12.06 5.45 -29.31
CA ASP A 24 12.98 6.36 -28.63
C ASP A 24 13.36 5.77 -27.26
N PRO A 25 14.60 5.96 -26.78
CA PRO A 25 15.04 5.43 -25.50
C PRO A 25 14.56 6.37 -24.39
N VAL A 26 13.28 6.25 -24.02
CA VAL A 26 12.80 6.79 -22.75
C VAL A 26 13.07 5.73 -21.69
N ASP A 27 13.89 6.13 -20.72
CA ASP A 27 14.30 5.39 -19.54
C ASP A 27 13.37 4.23 -19.17
N LEU A 28 13.90 3.04 -19.36
CA LEU A 28 13.39 1.80 -18.78
C LEU A 28 13.50 1.94 -17.26
N ILE A 29 12.50 2.58 -16.64
CA ILE A 29 12.12 2.19 -15.28
C ILE A 29 11.93 0.68 -15.39
N PRO A 30 12.69 -0.15 -14.65
CA PRO A 30 12.50 -1.58 -14.72
C PRO A 30 11.04 -1.81 -14.41
N LEU A 31 10.30 -2.31 -15.41
CA LEU A 31 8.97 -2.83 -15.25
C LEU A 31 9.17 -4.02 -14.31
N LEU A 32 9.17 -3.73 -13.00
CA LEU A 32 9.11 -4.69 -11.92
C LEU A 32 8.09 -5.70 -12.40
N SER A 33 8.56 -6.92 -12.65
CA SER A 33 7.79 -8.04 -13.15
C SER A 33 6.35 -7.90 -12.65
N LEU A 34 5.38 -7.85 -13.56
CA LEU A 34 3.94 -7.86 -13.26
C LEU A 34 3.52 -9.19 -12.58
N SER A 35 4.32 -9.69 -11.64
CA SER A 35 3.85 -10.59 -10.61
C SER A 35 2.76 -9.84 -9.87
N MET A 36 1.54 -10.32 -10.03
CA MET A 36 0.40 -9.97 -9.19
C MET A 36 0.90 -9.84 -7.74
N PRO A 37 0.60 -8.74 -7.02
CA PRO A 37 1.10 -8.56 -5.67
C PRO A 37 0.74 -9.79 -4.85
N GLU A 38 1.78 -10.52 -4.44
CA GLU A 38 1.61 -11.72 -3.64
C GLU A 38 0.93 -11.31 -2.33
N PRO A 39 -0.07 -12.06 -1.85
CA PRO A 39 -0.67 -11.78 -0.56
C PRO A 39 0.43 -11.73 0.51
N ASN A 40 0.50 -10.64 1.27
CA ASN A 40 1.45 -10.56 2.39
C ASN A 40 1.15 -11.61 3.49
N ALA A 41 2.08 -11.81 4.43
CA ALA A 41 1.94 -12.76 5.54
C ALA A 41 0.66 -12.50 6.39
N LEU A 42 0.27 -11.24 6.57
CA LEU A 42 -0.95 -10.86 7.26
C LEU A 42 -2.22 -11.33 6.53
N ASN A 43 -2.24 -11.20 5.20
CA ASN A 43 -3.31 -11.71 4.35
C ASN A 43 -3.40 -13.23 4.44
N HIS A 44 -2.27 -13.94 4.50
CA HIS A 44 -2.28 -15.38 4.74
C HIS A 44 -2.90 -15.73 6.09
N GLN A 45 -2.53 -15.04 7.17
CA GLN A 45 -3.14 -15.26 8.50
C GLN A 45 -4.66 -15.00 8.48
N ILE A 46 -5.10 -13.95 7.79
CA ILE A 46 -6.52 -13.62 7.63
C ILE A 46 -7.24 -14.71 6.83
N ALA A 47 -6.63 -15.21 5.76
CA ALA A 47 -7.20 -16.32 4.98
C ALA A 47 -7.39 -17.59 5.83
N MET A 48 -6.42 -17.89 6.71
CA MET A 48 -6.50 -19.04 7.63
C MET A 48 -7.61 -18.88 8.67
N ALA A 49 -7.92 -17.64 9.07
CA ALA A 49 -9.06 -17.32 9.94
C ALA A 49 -10.40 -17.21 9.18
N HIS A 50 -10.48 -17.75 7.96
CA HIS A 50 -11.64 -17.63 7.06
C HIS A 50 -12.02 -16.19 6.69
N GLY A 51 -11.11 -15.25 6.90
CA GLY A 51 -11.25 -13.87 6.49
C GLY A 51 -10.93 -13.64 5.02
N SER A 52 -11.21 -12.43 4.56
CA SER A 52 -10.98 -12.00 3.17
C SER A 52 -10.53 -10.55 3.14
N THR A 53 -9.48 -10.29 2.37
CA THR A 53 -8.96 -8.95 2.08
C THR A 53 -9.02 -8.70 0.59
N MET A 54 -8.94 -7.44 0.17
CA MET A 54 -8.96 -7.10 -1.25
C MET A 54 -7.82 -7.80 -2.02
N ALA A 55 -6.64 -7.93 -1.40
CA ALA A 55 -5.52 -8.66 -1.99
C ALA A 55 -5.86 -10.15 -2.24
N LEU A 56 -6.54 -10.80 -1.30
CA LEU A 56 -6.99 -12.18 -1.45
C LEU A 56 -8.07 -12.31 -2.54
N GLU A 57 -9.07 -11.42 -2.54
CA GLU A 57 -10.16 -11.45 -3.53
C GLU A 57 -9.67 -11.28 -4.98
N MET A 58 -8.58 -10.53 -5.16
CA MET A 58 -7.98 -10.26 -6.47
C MET A 58 -7.02 -11.36 -6.95
N THR A 59 -6.77 -12.39 -6.13
CA THR A 59 -5.97 -13.54 -6.57
C THR A 59 -6.65 -14.30 -7.71
N ARG A 60 -5.84 -14.84 -8.63
CA ARG A 60 -6.33 -15.63 -9.76
C ARG A 60 -7.27 -16.76 -9.34
N SER A 61 -6.94 -17.47 -8.27
CA SER A 61 -7.75 -18.58 -7.75
C SER A 61 -9.13 -18.11 -7.30
N ARG A 62 -9.22 -17.00 -6.54
CA ARG A 62 -10.51 -16.44 -6.08
C ARG A 62 -11.34 -15.90 -7.24
N LEU A 63 -10.71 -15.24 -8.21
CA LEU A 63 -11.39 -14.76 -9.41
C LEU A 63 -11.92 -15.92 -10.27
N GLN A 64 -11.14 -17.00 -10.42
CA GLN A 64 -11.59 -18.20 -11.12
C GLN A 64 -12.79 -18.84 -10.41
N SER A 65 -12.71 -19.04 -9.10
CA SER A 65 -13.83 -19.57 -8.30
C SER A 65 -15.09 -18.72 -8.44
N SER A 66 -14.95 -17.39 -8.40
CA SER A 66 -16.04 -16.43 -8.59
C SER A 66 -16.66 -16.52 -10.00
N LYS A 67 -15.84 -16.68 -11.05
CA LYS A 67 -16.33 -16.87 -12.42
C LYS A 67 -17.08 -18.17 -12.63
N SER A 68 -16.69 -19.23 -11.93
CA SER A 68 -17.38 -20.52 -11.94
C SER A 68 -18.60 -20.55 -11.00
N GLN A 69 -18.81 -19.51 -10.20
CA GLN A 69 -19.95 -19.42 -9.30
C GLN A 69 -21.23 -19.13 -10.11
N GLY A 70 -22.29 -19.91 -9.86
CA GLY A 70 -23.58 -19.73 -10.52
C GLY A 70 -24.22 -18.37 -10.19
N SER A 71 -25.22 -17.99 -10.99
CA SER A 71 -26.00 -16.77 -10.75
C SER A 71 -26.68 -16.83 -9.38
N MET A 72 -26.40 -15.84 -8.52
CA MET A 72 -27.05 -15.71 -7.22
C MET A 72 -28.35 -14.90 -7.32
N PRO A 73 -29.33 -15.16 -6.45
CA PRO A 73 -30.50 -14.30 -6.30
C PRO A 73 -30.11 -12.86 -5.96
N CYS A 74 -30.89 -11.88 -6.44
CA CYS A 74 -30.61 -10.46 -6.25
C CYS A 74 -30.49 -10.06 -4.76
N SER A 75 -31.33 -10.61 -3.88
CA SER A 75 -31.29 -10.35 -2.44
C SER A 75 -29.99 -10.82 -1.78
N GLU A 76 -29.47 -11.97 -2.23
CA GLU A 76 -28.21 -12.53 -1.75
C GLU A 76 -27.02 -11.72 -2.25
N LEU A 77 -27.06 -11.27 -3.51
CA LEU A 77 -26.05 -10.39 -4.09
C LEU A 77 -25.93 -9.07 -3.33
N ILE A 78 -27.06 -8.43 -3.00
CA ILE A 78 -27.08 -7.19 -2.21
C ILE A 78 -26.44 -7.42 -0.84
N SER A 79 -26.81 -8.51 -0.17
CA SER A 79 -26.27 -8.86 1.15
C SER A 79 -24.76 -9.11 1.11
N GLN A 80 -24.28 -9.83 0.08
CA GLN A 80 -22.86 -10.07 -0.12
C GLN A 80 -22.11 -8.77 -0.39
N LYS A 81 -22.62 -7.90 -1.27
CA LYS A 81 -21.99 -6.61 -1.59
C LYS A 81 -21.93 -5.68 -0.38
N LEU A 82 -22.95 -5.69 0.47
CA LEU A 82 -22.93 -4.94 1.73
C LEU A 82 -21.83 -5.45 2.66
N ARG A 83 -21.71 -6.77 2.84
CA ARG A 83 -20.62 -7.37 3.64
C ARG A 83 -19.24 -7.00 3.08
N GLN A 84 -19.05 -7.10 1.76
CA GLN A 84 -17.80 -6.69 1.13
C GLN A 84 -17.47 -5.21 1.37
N LYS A 85 -18.46 -4.32 1.24
CA LYS A 85 -18.27 -2.88 1.48
C LYS A 85 -17.85 -2.59 2.92
N ILE A 86 -18.49 -3.23 3.90
CA ILE A 86 -18.12 -3.09 5.31
C ILE A 86 -16.68 -3.56 5.52
N GLN A 87 -16.34 -4.72 4.96
CA GLN A 87 -15.01 -5.30 5.08
C GLN A 87 -13.91 -4.41 4.48
N GLN A 88 -14.17 -3.87 3.29
CA GLN A 88 -13.28 -2.90 2.63
C GLN A 88 -13.16 -1.60 3.43
N GLY A 89 -14.24 -1.16 4.09
CA GLY A 89 -14.21 -0.02 5.01
C GLY A 89 -13.18 -0.24 6.12
N HIS A 90 -13.26 -1.38 6.81
CA HIS A 90 -12.32 -1.70 7.87
C HIS A 90 -10.87 -1.88 7.36
N GLU A 91 -10.69 -2.50 6.20
CA GLU A 91 -9.37 -2.64 5.56
C GLU A 91 -8.76 -1.28 5.22
N ASN A 92 -9.56 -0.37 4.66
CA ASN A 92 -9.15 0.99 4.37
C ASN A 92 -8.78 1.77 5.63
N ASP A 93 -9.50 1.58 6.73
CA ASP A 93 -9.18 2.22 8.01
C ASP A 93 -7.84 1.71 8.56
N PHE A 94 -7.55 0.40 8.46
CA PHE A 94 -6.25 -0.16 8.81
C PHE A 94 -5.12 0.49 8.00
N TYR A 95 -5.22 0.52 6.67
CA TYR A 95 -4.19 1.14 5.84
C TYR A 95 -4.07 2.65 6.09
N ARG A 96 -5.18 3.33 6.41
CA ARG A 96 -5.16 4.75 6.77
C ARG A 96 -4.35 5.00 8.04
N GLU A 97 -4.53 4.19 9.08
CA GLU A 97 -3.77 4.29 10.33
C GLU A 97 -2.27 4.09 10.09
N CYS A 98 -1.89 3.01 9.37
CA CYS A 98 -0.49 2.75 9.01
C CYS A 98 0.12 3.89 8.18
N PHE A 99 -0.63 4.37 7.18
CA PHE A 99 -0.19 5.47 6.32
C PHE A 99 0.01 6.77 7.10
N GLN A 100 -0.85 7.05 8.09
CA GLN A 100 -0.70 8.22 8.96
C GLN A 100 0.56 8.13 9.83
N ALA A 101 0.85 6.98 10.43
CA ALA A 101 2.08 6.75 11.20
C ALA A 101 3.33 6.97 10.32
N PHE A 102 3.34 6.37 9.13
CA PHE A 102 4.42 6.54 8.17
C PHE A 102 4.60 8.00 7.72
N HIS A 103 3.51 8.72 7.46
CA HIS A 103 3.57 10.14 7.10
C HIS A 103 4.14 11.01 8.22
N GLN A 104 3.79 10.72 9.48
CA GLN A 104 4.37 11.42 10.62
C GLN A 104 5.87 11.17 10.72
N LEU A 105 6.32 9.93 10.48
CA LEU A 105 7.74 9.60 10.43
C LEU A 105 8.47 10.35 9.32
N ILE A 106 7.91 10.40 8.10
CA ILE A 106 8.47 11.18 6.99
C ILE A 106 8.61 12.65 7.38
N ALA A 107 7.58 13.25 7.97
CA ALA A 107 7.63 14.64 8.40
C ALA A 107 8.79 14.89 9.39
N LYS A 108 8.97 14.01 10.38
CA LYS A 108 10.09 14.09 11.33
C LYS A 108 11.45 13.93 10.66
N SER A 109 11.56 13.03 9.68
CA SER A 109 12.77 12.84 8.88
C SER A 109 13.11 14.08 8.05
N LEU A 110 12.12 14.71 7.44
CA LEU A 110 12.29 15.95 6.68
C LEU A 110 12.72 17.10 7.59
N ASP A 111 12.05 17.30 8.74
CA ASP A 111 12.40 18.32 9.72
C ASP A 111 13.87 18.17 10.19
N ALA A 112 14.27 16.94 10.50
CA ALA A 112 15.64 16.61 10.89
C ALA A 112 16.65 16.91 9.78
N THR A 113 16.33 16.52 8.55
CA THR A 113 17.20 16.73 7.39
C THR A 113 17.39 18.22 7.11
N GLN A 114 16.31 19.00 7.12
CA GLN A 114 16.35 20.45 6.96
C GLN A 114 17.15 21.12 8.08
N GLY A 115 16.93 20.72 9.34
CA GLY A 115 17.67 21.24 10.49
C GLY A 115 19.19 20.99 10.41
N LEU A 116 19.59 19.80 9.97
CA LEU A 116 21.01 19.45 9.79
C LEU A 116 21.62 20.13 8.56
N ALA A 117 20.89 20.22 7.44
CA ALA A 117 21.38 20.87 6.22
C ALA A 117 21.70 22.35 6.45
N LEU A 118 20.79 23.08 7.11
CA LEU A 118 21.03 24.48 7.47
C LEU A 118 22.27 24.60 8.36
N GLN A 119 22.46 23.68 9.31
CA GLN A 119 23.60 23.73 10.21
C GLN A 119 24.94 23.55 9.50
N TYR A 120 25.04 22.62 8.56
CA TYR A 120 26.25 22.40 7.77
C TYR A 120 26.69 23.69 7.06
N HIS A 121 25.73 24.47 6.54
CA HIS A 121 26.01 25.75 5.89
C HIS A 121 26.48 26.86 6.86
N PHE A 122 26.03 26.84 8.12
CA PHE A 122 26.33 27.91 9.09
C PHE A 122 27.49 27.61 10.06
N ASN A 123 27.96 26.37 10.20
CA ASN A 123 29.07 26.02 11.10
C ASN A 123 29.89 24.79 10.61
N PRO A 124 30.70 24.93 9.55
CA PRO A 124 31.45 23.81 8.96
C PRO A 124 32.64 23.32 9.83
N GLY A 125 33.04 24.05 10.87
CA GLY A 125 34.26 23.78 11.64
C GLY A 125 34.16 22.75 12.77
N LYS A 126 32.96 22.23 13.08
CA LYS A 126 32.78 21.19 14.11
C LYS A 126 32.67 19.83 13.42
N GLY A 127 33.61 18.92 13.72
CA GLY A 127 33.54 17.55 13.21
C GLY A 127 32.18 16.89 13.54
N PRO A 128 31.55 16.18 12.59
CA PRO A 128 30.13 15.81 12.66
C PRO A 128 29.79 14.96 13.90
N TRP A 129 30.72 14.11 14.33
CA TRP A 129 30.52 13.11 15.39
C TRP A 129 30.48 13.66 16.82
N LYS A 130 30.91 14.90 17.05
CA LYS A 130 30.89 15.53 18.39
C LYS A 130 29.85 16.63 18.50
N ASP A 131 29.00 16.78 17.49
CA ASP A 131 27.95 17.79 17.49
C ASP A 131 26.77 17.35 18.37
N PRO A 132 26.50 18.03 19.50
CA PRO A 132 25.38 17.69 20.36
C PRO A 132 24.03 17.75 19.63
N ARG A 133 23.93 18.54 18.55
CA ARG A 133 22.71 18.64 17.74
C ARG A 133 22.53 17.44 16.84
N LEU A 134 23.58 16.92 16.20
CA LEU A 134 23.50 15.70 15.42
C LEU A 134 23.09 14.52 16.29
N ILE A 135 23.73 14.39 17.46
CA ILE A 135 23.39 13.35 18.45
C ILE A 135 21.93 13.48 18.86
N ARG A 136 21.46 14.70 19.15
CA ARG A 136 20.05 14.95 19.48
C ARG A 136 19.11 14.59 18.33
N THR A 137 19.45 14.92 17.09
CA THR A 137 18.64 14.58 15.91
C THR A 137 18.55 13.07 15.71
N ILE A 138 19.65 12.34 15.89
CA ILE A 138 19.67 10.87 15.83
C ILE A 138 18.72 10.29 16.89
N ILE A 139 18.80 10.76 18.13
CA ILE A 139 17.91 10.31 19.22
C ILE A 139 16.44 10.59 18.89
N LEU A 140 16.13 11.78 18.35
CA LEU A 140 14.75 12.14 17.99
C LEU A 140 14.22 11.30 16.82
N LEU A 141 15.04 11.00 15.82
CA LEU A 141 14.67 10.14 14.70
C LEU A 141 14.46 8.69 15.14
N GLN A 142 15.31 8.19 16.02
CA GLN A 142 15.15 6.86 16.61
C GLN A 142 13.82 6.78 17.39
N ALA A 143 13.55 7.75 18.25
CA ALA A 143 12.29 7.80 18.99
C ALA A 143 11.06 7.92 18.06
N ALA A 144 11.16 8.66 16.97
CA ALA A 144 10.09 8.76 15.98
C ALA A 144 9.87 7.44 15.23
N LEU A 145 10.95 6.73 14.88
CA LEU A 145 10.88 5.41 14.25
C LEU A 145 10.23 4.38 15.18
N ASP A 146 10.67 4.34 16.44
CA ASP A 146 10.12 3.42 17.45
C ASP A 146 8.62 3.67 17.66
N ARG A 147 8.22 4.96 17.72
CA ARG A 147 6.80 5.33 17.78
C ARG A 147 6.02 4.91 16.55
N SER A 148 6.56 5.11 15.33
CA SER A 148 5.90 4.69 14.09
C SER A 148 5.65 3.18 14.10
N ARG A 149 6.63 2.39 14.54
CA ARG A 149 6.50 0.93 14.67
C ARG A 149 5.43 0.53 15.68
N GLU A 150 5.37 1.20 16.83
CA GLU A 150 4.34 0.93 17.84
C GLU A 150 2.93 1.25 17.31
N GLU A 151 2.77 2.36 16.58
CA GLU A 151 1.49 2.74 15.97
C GLU A 151 1.07 1.75 14.88
N GLU A 152 2.00 1.30 14.03
CA GLU A 152 1.76 0.25 13.03
C GLU A 152 1.40 -1.09 13.67
N GLU A 153 2.13 -1.53 14.70
CA GLU A 153 1.83 -2.77 15.41
C GLU A 153 0.45 -2.71 16.07
N LYS A 154 0.09 -1.58 16.66
CA LYS A 154 -1.25 -1.36 17.24
C LYS A 154 -2.35 -1.45 16.19
N ALA A 155 -2.14 -0.85 15.02
CA ALA A 155 -3.08 -0.94 13.89
C ALA A 155 -3.21 -2.39 13.40
N GLU A 156 -2.10 -3.12 13.29
CA GLU A 156 -2.09 -4.54 12.91
C GLU A 156 -2.81 -5.41 13.94
N GLN A 157 -2.56 -5.21 15.23
CA GLN A 157 -3.25 -5.94 16.29
C GLN A 157 -4.75 -5.66 16.28
N LYS A 158 -5.16 -4.39 16.09
CA LYS A 158 -6.57 -4.00 15.94
C LYS A 158 -7.21 -4.72 14.76
N TRP A 159 -6.51 -4.78 13.62
CA TRP A 159 -6.97 -5.49 12.43
C TRP A 159 -7.10 -7.00 12.67
N LYS A 160 -6.09 -7.64 13.29
CA LYS A 160 -6.11 -9.08 13.63
C LYS A 160 -7.28 -9.45 14.55
N ARG A 161 -7.60 -8.60 15.54
CA ARG A 161 -8.73 -8.83 16.46
C ARG A 161 -10.07 -8.88 15.74
N GLN A 162 -10.25 -8.14 14.65
CA GLN A 162 -11.50 -8.18 13.87
C GLN A 162 -11.73 -9.53 13.21
N TRP A 163 -10.66 -10.28 12.96
CA TRP A 163 -10.68 -11.59 12.33
C TRP A 163 -10.56 -12.76 13.33
N ASP A 164 -10.59 -12.47 14.64
CA ASP A 164 -10.30 -13.44 15.72
C ASP A 164 -8.97 -14.21 15.51
N ILE A 165 -7.99 -13.57 14.86
CA ILE A 165 -6.64 -14.12 14.72
C ILE A 165 -5.98 -14.02 16.09
N ARG A 166 -6.10 -15.08 16.89
CA ARG A 166 -5.37 -15.23 18.15
C ARG A 166 -3.87 -15.27 17.86
N ALA A 167 -3.08 -14.74 18.79
CA ALA A 167 -1.61 -14.72 18.73
C ALA A 167 -0.95 -16.10 18.54
N THR A 168 -1.72 -17.19 18.63
CA THR A 168 -1.27 -18.58 18.41
C THR A 168 -0.85 -18.94 16.99
N HIS A 169 -1.12 -18.09 15.98
CA HIS A 169 -0.61 -18.29 14.61
C HIS A 169 0.70 -17.53 14.31
N GLN A 170 1.52 -17.28 15.33
CA GLN A 170 2.92 -16.82 15.15
C GLN A 170 3.89 -17.96 14.75
N SER A 171 3.42 -19.02 14.10
CA SER A 171 4.34 -19.88 13.37
C SER A 171 4.83 -19.10 12.16
N ALA A 172 6.10 -18.69 12.18
CA ALA A 172 6.80 -18.24 10.99
C ALA A 172 6.51 -19.22 9.83
N PRO A 173 6.27 -18.74 8.60
CA PRO A 173 6.23 -19.66 7.47
C PRO A 173 7.63 -20.31 7.37
N GLU A 174 7.73 -21.58 7.78
CA GLU A 174 8.83 -22.44 7.40
C GLU A 174 8.74 -22.59 5.88
N TRP A 175 9.60 -21.88 5.17
CA TRP A 175 9.80 -22.07 3.74
C TRP A 175 10.50 -23.42 3.54
N LEU A 176 9.86 -24.32 2.79
CA LEU A 176 10.50 -25.45 2.12
C LEU A 176 10.74 -25.08 0.65
#